data_AF-A0A4P7XJ83-F1
#
_entry.id   AF-A0A4P7XJ83-F1
#
_cell.length_a   1.000
_cell.length_b   1.000
_cell.length_c   1.000
_cell.angle_alpha   90.00
_cell.angle_beta   90.00
_cell.angle_gamma   90.00
#
_symmetry.space_group_name_H-M   'P 1'
#
loop_
_entity.id
_entity.type
_entity.pdbx_description
1 polymer ?
#
loop_
_entity_poly.entity_id
_entity_poly.type
_entity_poly.pdbx_seq_one_letter_code
_entity_poly.pdbx_strand_id
1 'polypeptide(L)'
;MQRAKWAAICAGTALFLSGCGGSSSSGETTSESSGRTTLSAPAVTAAVVVSLPENETRVLAVGSSANGLTLSGVIPGVAAEYRDGNLILVASEVDRIVTGTLTLAAGETTASQINVVVENSSAEPIYQRTQALTRQHQLLLALAADKQLYTHLVDLLYLSSRILHADKQTLLREFNPVGQSSYGDFQLTGSQLVAQLDLYERGLVADSQLADALALAEASLATHSLYGQQRLAALEPELVDVLPSLSGGSFGYEAAAGHYSRYQSDHQFGQTSADGTWTYSPEYRFLARFDLNSDTSGSCSIQEVL
;
A
#
# COMPACT_ATOMS: atom_id res chain seq x y z
N MET A 1 -7.47 16.98 18.85
CA MET A 1 -6.17 16.91 19.55
C MET A 1 -5.10 16.42 18.58
N GLN A 2 -3.86 16.84 18.79
CA GLN A 2 -2.80 17.06 17.80
C GLN A 2 -2.38 15.82 16.97
N ARG A 3 -2.27 16.04 15.64
CA ARG A 3 -1.67 15.13 14.65
C ARG A 3 -0.15 15.06 14.87
N ALA A 4 0.40 13.87 15.10
CA ALA A 4 1.83 13.64 15.04
C ALA A 4 2.27 13.49 13.58
N LYS A 5 3.06 14.46 13.12
CA LYS A 5 3.69 14.50 11.81
C LYS A 5 4.88 13.56 11.78
N TRP A 6 5.01 12.83 10.68
CA TRP A 6 6.21 12.12 10.27
C TRP A 6 7.39 13.10 10.16
N ALA A 7 8.50 12.79 10.83
CA ALA A 7 9.75 13.52 10.70
C ALA A 7 10.70 12.74 9.78
N ALA A 8 10.88 13.27 8.58
CA ALA A 8 12.02 13.00 7.73
C ALA A 8 13.29 13.54 8.42
N ILE A 9 14.35 12.73 8.49
CA ILE A 9 15.69 13.20 8.87
C ILE A 9 16.51 13.32 7.60
N CYS A 10 16.70 14.56 7.16
CA CYS A 10 17.64 14.96 6.13
C CYS A 10 19.07 15.04 6.67
N ALA A 11 20.00 14.56 5.86
CA ALA A 11 21.30 15.16 5.50
C ALA A 11 22.07 15.95 6.58
N GLY A 12 23.16 15.36 7.07
CA GLY A 12 24.26 16.08 7.70
C GLY A 12 25.41 16.29 6.71
N THR A 13 25.45 17.44 6.07
CA THR A 13 26.61 17.97 5.34
C THR A 13 27.42 18.86 6.29
N ALA A 14 28.70 18.57 6.51
CA ALA A 14 29.66 19.48 7.14
C ALA A 14 30.97 19.40 6.32
N LEU A 15 31.17 20.31 5.38
CA LEU A 15 31.87 21.61 5.50
C LEU A 15 33.39 21.48 5.69
N PHE A 16 34.07 21.89 4.61
CA PHE A 16 35.49 22.14 4.45
C PHE A 16 36.04 23.14 5.49
N LEU A 17 37.24 22.87 5.99
CA LEU A 17 38.14 23.90 6.52
C LEU A 17 39.46 23.83 5.74
N SER A 18 39.78 24.94 5.08
CA SER A 18 41.07 25.26 4.47
C SER A 18 41.59 26.55 5.10
N GLY A 19 42.91 26.61 5.32
CA GLY A 19 43.66 27.75 5.88
C GLY A 19 44.98 27.21 6.45
N CYS A 20 46.12 27.23 5.76
CA CYS A 20 46.99 28.33 5.30
C CYS A 20 47.95 28.87 6.39
N GLY A 21 49.26 28.75 6.13
CA GLY A 21 50.40 29.37 6.85
C GLY A 21 51.40 28.34 7.40
N GLY A 22 52.71 28.30 7.14
CA GLY A 22 53.64 29.17 6.40
C GLY A 22 54.92 29.48 7.24
N SER A 23 56.10 29.05 6.75
CA SER A 23 57.50 29.36 7.16
C SER A 23 58.10 28.59 8.37
N SER A 24 59.41 28.25 8.50
CA SER A 24 60.60 28.24 7.63
C SER A 24 61.84 27.63 8.37
N SER A 25 62.76 26.99 7.62
CA SER A 25 64.22 26.77 7.88
C SER A 25 64.63 25.78 9.01
N SER A 26 65.71 24.98 9.02
CA SER A 26 66.94 24.81 8.21
C SER A 26 67.57 23.42 8.53
N GLY A 27 68.39 22.84 7.65
CA GLY A 27 69.47 21.91 8.02
C GLY A 27 69.57 20.58 7.24
N GLU A 28 70.64 20.47 6.43
CA GLU A 28 71.16 19.31 5.66
C GLU A 28 71.35 18.03 6.52
N THR A 29 71.34 16.79 6.01
CA THR A 29 72.30 16.20 5.04
C THR A 29 71.81 14.89 4.40
N THR A 30 72.05 14.77 3.07
CA THR A 30 72.42 13.59 2.25
C THR A 30 71.94 12.17 2.60
N SER A 31 71.23 11.53 1.68
CA SER A 31 71.68 10.30 0.97
C SER A 31 70.71 9.91 -0.15
N GLU A 32 71.27 9.54 -1.30
CA GLU A 32 70.61 9.06 -2.51
C GLU A 32 69.77 7.79 -2.29
N SER A 33 68.64 7.67 -2.98
CA SER A 33 68.20 6.41 -3.62
C SER A 33 66.83 6.55 -4.27
N SER A 34 66.84 6.42 -5.60
CA SER A 34 65.86 5.69 -6.43
C SER A 34 64.43 6.21 -6.54
N GLY A 35 64.03 6.42 -7.80
CA GLY A 35 62.74 6.92 -8.22
C GLY A 35 61.55 6.15 -7.69
N ARG A 36 60.48 6.91 -7.41
CA ARG A 36 59.13 6.40 -7.34
C ARG A 36 58.19 7.50 -7.80
N THR A 37 57.75 7.41 -9.05
CA THR A 37 56.53 8.05 -9.54
C THR A 37 55.43 7.68 -8.56
N THR A 38 54.97 8.64 -7.77
CA THR A 38 53.75 8.49 -6.97
C THR A 38 52.58 8.49 -7.94
N LEU A 39 52.25 7.30 -8.45
CA LEU A 39 50.92 7.02 -8.96
C LEU A 39 49.95 7.35 -7.82
N SER A 40 49.31 8.52 -7.91
CA SER A 40 48.14 8.81 -7.08
C SER A 40 47.13 7.72 -7.36
N ALA A 41 46.85 6.89 -6.35
CA ALA A 41 45.75 5.94 -6.41
C ALA A 41 44.48 6.74 -6.70
N PRO A 42 43.67 6.38 -7.70
CA PRO A 42 42.38 7.02 -7.90
C PRO A 42 41.57 6.82 -6.61
N ALA A 43 41.11 7.92 -6.04
CA ALA A 43 40.26 7.89 -4.86
C ALA A 43 39.01 7.06 -5.19
N VAL A 44 38.76 5.99 -4.41
CA VAL A 44 37.51 5.24 -4.49
C VAL A 44 36.40 6.19 -4.06
N THR A 45 35.65 6.69 -5.03
CA THR A 45 34.46 7.51 -4.81
C THR A 45 33.48 6.71 -3.95
N ALA A 46 32.96 7.33 -2.89
CA ALA A 46 32.02 6.71 -1.95
C ALA A 46 30.90 5.95 -2.67
N ALA A 47 30.48 4.81 -2.13
CA ALA A 47 29.45 3.98 -2.75
C ALA A 47 28.17 4.78 -2.99
N VAL A 48 27.78 4.94 -4.26
CA VAL A 48 26.58 5.68 -4.64
C VAL A 48 25.38 4.75 -4.46
N VAL A 49 24.43 5.11 -3.59
CA VAL A 49 23.18 4.37 -3.44
C VAL A 49 22.13 4.94 -4.39
N VAL A 50 21.53 4.07 -5.20
CA VAL A 50 20.52 4.42 -6.19
C VAL A 50 19.27 3.61 -5.89
N SER A 51 18.18 4.31 -5.55
CA SER A 51 16.85 3.71 -5.55
C SER A 51 16.29 3.76 -6.98
N LEU A 52 15.76 2.63 -7.45
CA LEU A 52 15.22 2.42 -8.77
C LEU A 52 13.87 1.70 -8.64
N PRO A 53 12.74 2.40 -8.80
CA PRO A 53 11.45 1.74 -8.90
C PRO A 53 11.42 0.76 -10.08
N GLU A 54 10.66 -0.32 -9.95
CA GLU A 54 10.37 -1.23 -11.06
C GLU A 54 9.86 -0.51 -12.30
N ASN A 55 10.16 -1.08 -13.47
CA ASN A 55 9.74 -0.56 -14.78
C ASN A 55 10.24 0.87 -15.09
N GLU A 56 11.14 1.41 -14.27
CA GLU A 56 11.80 2.69 -14.53
C GLU A 56 13.19 2.52 -15.14
N THR A 57 13.58 3.57 -15.85
CA THR A 57 14.95 3.75 -16.34
C THR A 57 15.60 4.90 -15.58
N ARG A 58 16.74 4.65 -14.95
CA ARG A 58 17.59 5.67 -14.34
C ARG A 58 18.85 5.87 -15.16
N VAL A 59 19.16 7.12 -15.43
CA VAL A 59 20.43 7.53 -16.03
C VAL A 59 21.24 8.27 -14.99
N LEU A 60 22.45 7.79 -14.73
CA LEU A 60 23.39 8.36 -13.78
C LEU A 60 24.61 8.87 -14.54
N ALA A 61 24.92 10.16 -14.42
CA ALA A 61 26.15 10.71 -14.93
C ALA A 61 27.31 10.23 -14.06
N VAL A 62 28.09 9.29 -14.56
CA VAL A 62 29.29 8.79 -13.88
C VAL A 62 30.48 9.45 -14.56
N GLY A 63 30.83 10.64 -14.06
CA GLY A 63 31.97 11.50 -14.41
C GLY A 63 32.77 11.14 -15.67
N SER A 64 32.75 12.06 -16.64
CA SER A 64 33.54 12.00 -17.87
C SER A 64 35.06 12.01 -17.61
N SER A 65 35.77 10.94 -17.95
CA SER A 65 37.10 11.04 -18.60
C SER A 65 37.83 9.70 -18.88
N ALA A 66 37.32 8.53 -18.50
CA ALA A 66 38.02 7.27 -18.79
C ALA A 66 37.34 6.50 -19.93
N ASN A 67 37.83 6.70 -21.17
CA ASN A 67 37.68 5.67 -22.19
C ASN A 67 38.23 4.36 -21.60
N GLY A 68 37.41 3.30 -21.55
CA GLY A 68 37.81 1.99 -21.04
C GLY A 68 37.30 1.60 -19.65
N LEU A 69 36.25 2.26 -19.13
CA LEU A 69 35.53 1.73 -17.97
C LEU A 69 34.76 0.46 -18.34
N THR A 70 34.90 -0.58 -17.53
CA THR A 70 34.13 -1.82 -17.63
C THR A 70 33.12 -1.88 -16.49
N LEU A 71 31.87 -2.17 -16.85
CA LEU A 71 30.80 -2.45 -15.90
C LEU A 71 30.83 -3.93 -15.52
N SER A 72 30.77 -4.22 -14.23
CA SER A 72 30.73 -5.57 -13.69
C SER A 72 29.75 -5.64 -12.52
N GLY A 73 29.28 -6.84 -12.22
CA GLY A 73 28.19 -7.08 -11.27
C GLY A 73 26.89 -7.42 -11.99
N VAL A 74 26.09 -8.25 -11.35
CA VAL A 74 24.77 -8.65 -11.85
C VAL A 74 23.79 -8.44 -10.72
N ILE A 75 22.72 -7.73 -11.01
CA ILE A 75 21.61 -7.53 -10.08
C ILE A 75 20.39 -8.17 -10.74
N PRO A 76 19.74 -9.17 -10.11
CA PRO A 76 18.53 -9.77 -10.65
C PRO A 76 17.49 -8.70 -10.97
N GLY A 77 16.88 -8.79 -12.15
CA GLY A 77 15.85 -7.83 -12.57
C GLY A 77 16.39 -6.44 -12.96
N VAL A 78 17.70 -6.22 -13.03
CA VAL A 78 18.26 -4.94 -13.51
C VAL A 78 19.14 -5.17 -14.73
N ALA A 79 18.78 -4.56 -15.85
CA ALA A 79 19.67 -4.38 -16.98
C ALA A 79 20.50 -3.12 -16.76
N ALA A 80 21.82 -3.25 -16.80
CA ALA A 80 22.74 -2.14 -16.59
C ALA A 80 23.69 -2.01 -17.78
N GLU A 81 23.80 -0.80 -18.32
CA GLU A 81 24.69 -0.48 -19.44
C GLU A 81 25.46 0.80 -19.15
N TYR A 82 26.77 0.81 -19.43
CA TYR A 82 27.57 2.02 -19.40
C TYR A 82 27.85 2.51 -20.83
N ARG A 83 27.39 3.72 -21.16
CA ARG A 83 27.58 4.34 -22.48
C ARG A 83 27.74 5.85 -22.36
N ASP A 84 28.71 6.41 -23.08
CA ASP A 84 28.94 7.87 -23.21
C ASP A 84 29.03 8.63 -21.88
N GLY A 85 29.69 8.05 -20.86
CA GLY A 85 29.81 8.68 -19.55
C GLY A 85 28.60 8.49 -18.62
N ASN A 86 27.58 7.77 -19.09
CA ASN A 86 26.35 7.52 -18.33
C ASN A 86 26.20 6.03 -18.00
N LEU A 87 25.79 5.75 -16.77
CA LEU A 87 25.27 4.44 -16.39
C LEU A 87 23.75 4.48 -16.54
N ILE A 88 23.24 3.65 -17.42
CA ILE A 88 21.81 3.45 -17.67
C ILE A 88 21.39 2.18 -16.93
N LEU A 89 20.43 2.30 -16.03
CA LEU A 89 19.84 1.22 -15.27
C LEU A 89 18.38 1.10 -15.67
N VAL A 90 17.94 -0.10 -16.03
CA VAL A 90 16.53 -0.42 -16.32
C VAL A 90 16.12 -1.53 -15.38
N ALA A 91 15.15 -1.26 -14.50
CA ALA A 91 14.59 -2.27 -13.63
C ALA A 91 13.38 -2.95 -14.31
N SER A 92 13.38 -4.27 -14.29
CA SER A 92 12.21 -5.10 -14.50
C SER A 92 11.39 -5.22 -13.21
N GLU A 93 10.18 -5.74 -13.31
CA GLU A 93 9.35 -6.15 -12.17
C GLU A 93 10.07 -7.18 -11.29
N VAL A 94 10.00 -7.02 -9.97
CA VAL A 94 10.64 -7.85 -8.96
C VAL A 94 9.66 -8.15 -7.82
N ASP A 95 9.46 -9.41 -7.46
CA ASP A 95 8.51 -9.75 -6.36
C ASP A 95 8.92 -9.20 -4.97
N ARG A 96 10.12 -8.61 -4.83
CA ARG A 96 10.68 -8.14 -3.56
C ARG A 96 11.79 -7.12 -3.80
N ILE A 97 12.11 -6.33 -2.78
CA ILE A 97 13.25 -5.40 -2.83
C ILE A 97 14.52 -6.19 -3.18
N VAL A 98 15.17 -5.83 -4.29
CA VAL A 98 16.44 -6.42 -4.71
C VAL A 98 17.54 -5.40 -4.47
N THR A 99 18.54 -5.80 -3.69
CA THR A 99 19.76 -5.00 -3.51
C THR A 99 20.93 -5.66 -4.20
N GLY A 100 21.72 -4.89 -4.92
CA GLY A 100 22.96 -5.39 -5.50
C GLY A 100 23.97 -4.28 -5.73
N THR A 101 25.18 -4.68 -6.10
CA THR A 101 26.28 -3.76 -6.34
C THR A 101 26.78 -3.91 -7.77
N LEU A 102 26.85 -2.77 -8.46
CA LEU A 102 27.55 -2.64 -9.73
C LEU A 102 28.90 -1.96 -9.48
N THR A 103 29.92 -2.44 -10.18
CA THR A 103 31.28 -1.91 -10.09
C THR A 103 31.72 -1.42 -11.45
N LEU A 104 32.12 -0.15 -11.53
CA LEU A 104 32.80 0.42 -12.69
C LEU A 104 34.30 0.42 -12.40
N ALA A 105 35.07 -0.22 -13.27
CA ALA A 105 36.52 -0.34 -13.14
C ALA A 105 37.24 0.22 -14.36
N ALA A 106 38.38 0.88 -14.14
CA ALA A 106 39.33 1.27 -15.18
C ALA A 106 40.51 0.28 -15.12
N GLY A 107 40.49 -0.76 -15.97
CA GLY A 107 41.45 -1.86 -15.87
C GLY A 107 41.25 -2.67 -14.58
N GLU A 108 42.29 -2.81 -13.76
CA GLU A 108 42.21 -3.50 -12.46
C GLU A 108 41.78 -2.59 -11.30
N THR A 109 41.65 -1.28 -11.55
CA THR A 109 41.31 -0.29 -10.53
C THR A 109 39.80 -0.03 -10.49
N THR A 110 39.17 -0.27 -9.35
CA THR A 110 37.78 0.13 -9.10
C THR A 110 37.65 1.65 -9.11
N ALA A 111 36.91 2.19 -10.08
CA ALA A 111 36.66 3.61 -10.22
C ALA A 111 35.43 4.06 -9.43
N SER A 112 34.40 3.22 -9.35
CA SER A 112 33.18 3.51 -8.60
C SER A 112 32.43 2.23 -8.23
N GLN A 113 31.83 2.25 -7.05
CA GLN A 113 30.90 1.22 -6.58
C GLN A 113 29.51 1.85 -6.48
N ILE A 114 28.51 1.24 -7.12
CA ILE A 114 27.13 1.71 -7.14
C ILE A 114 26.27 0.63 -6.50
N ASN A 115 25.65 0.95 -5.38
CA ASN A 115 24.67 0.09 -4.73
C ASN A 115 23.29 0.45 -5.30
N VAL A 116 22.66 -0.49 -5.99
CA VAL A 116 21.31 -0.31 -6.54
C VAL A 116 20.33 -1.03 -5.63
N VAL A 117 19.25 -0.33 -5.27
CA VAL A 117 18.09 -0.85 -4.56
C VAL A 117 16.92 -0.76 -5.54
N VAL A 118 16.39 -1.91 -5.93
CA VAL A 118 15.17 -1.98 -6.74
C VAL A 118 13.98 -2.08 -5.81
N GLU A 119 13.04 -1.15 -5.95
CA GLU A 119 11.83 -1.09 -5.12
C GLU A 119 10.65 -1.75 -5.83
N ASN A 120 10.01 -2.71 -5.17
CA ASN A 120 8.75 -3.27 -5.64
C ASN A 120 7.62 -2.28 -5.39
N SER A 121 7.21 -1.59 -6.46
CA SER A 121 6.14 -0.59 -6.40
C SER A 121 4.82 -1.14 -6.97
N SER A 122 4.90 -2.19 -7.78
CA SER A 122 3.75 -2.81 -8.44
C SER A 122 2.85 -3.60 -7.47
N ALA A 123 3.42 -4.15 -6.40
CA ALA A 123 2.67 -4.92 -5.40
C ALA A 123 1.93 -4.07 -4.36
N GLU A 124 2.24 -2.79 -4.23
CA GLU A 124 1.68 -1.93 -3.16
C GLU A 124 0.14 -1.91 -3.14
N PRO A 125 -0.58 -1.79 -4.28
CA PRO A 125 -2.04 -1.85 -4.26
C PRO A 125 -2.60 -3.19 -3.79
N ILE A 126 -1.94 -4.30 -4.15
CA ILE A 126 -2.33 -5.66 -3.74
C ILE A 126 -2.10 -5.83 -2.24
N TYR A 127 -0.96 -5.36 -1.75
CA TYR A 127 -0.61 -5.41 -0.34
C TYR A 127 -1.59 -4.60 0.51
N GLN A 128 -1.85 -3.33 0.17
CA GLN A 128 -2.79 -2.47 0.89
C GLN A 128 -4.21 -3.06 0.95
N ARG A 129 -4.69 -3.58 -0.18
CA ARG A 129 -6.02 -4.20 -0.28
C ARG A 129 -6.12 -5.50 0.51
N THR A 130 -5.05 -6.29 0.52
CA THR A 130 -4.93 -7.49 1.36
C THR A 130 -4.95 -7.14 2.84
N GLN A 131 -4.14 -6.17 3.26
CA GLN A 131 -4.14 -5.67 4.64
C GLN A 131 -5.52 -5.16 5.08
N ALA A 132 -6.23 -4.46 4.20
CA ALA A 132 -7.58 -3.99 4.50
C ALA A 132 -8.56 -5.16 4.70
N LEU A 133 -8.58 -6.14 3.78
CA LEU A 133 -9.47 -7.31 3.90
C LEU A 133 -9.15 -8.09 5.18
N THR A 134 -7.88 -8.35 5.44
CA THR A 134 -7.43 -9.04 6.66
C THR A 134 -7.82 -8.30 7.93
N ARG A 135 -7.60 -6.98 8.02
CA ARG A 135 -8.00 -6.18 9.19
C ARG A 135 -9.52 -6.16 9.40
N GLN A 136 -10.29 -6.13 8.32
CA GLN A 136 -11.75 -6.05 8.36
C GLN A 136 -12.44 -7.42 8.30
N HIS A 137 -11.68 -8.52 8.24
CA HIS A 137 -12.22 -9.84 7.94
C HIS A 137 -13.39 -10.23 8.85
N GLN A 138 -13.28 -10.01 10.17
CA GLN A 138 -14.35 -10.33 11.12
C GLN A 138 -15.60 -9.45 10.94
N LEU A 139 -15.42 -8.17 10.59
CA LEU A 139 -16.53 -7.26 10.32
C LEU A 139 -17.25 -7.63 9.02
N LEU A 140 -16.48 -8.00 7.99
CA LEU A 140 -16.99 -8.46 6.71
C LEU A 140 -17.71 -9.81 6.84
N LEU A 141 -17.16 -10.74 7.62
CA LEU A 141 -17.75 -12.05 7.90
C LEU A 141 -19.06 -11.95 8.71
N ALA A 142 -19.16 -10.93 9.57
CA ALA A 142 -20.39 -10.61 10.28
C ALA A 142 -21.37 -9.76 9.46
N LEU A 143 -21.00 -9.35 8.24
CA LEU A 143 -21.69 -8.34 7.43
C LEU A 143 -22.09 -7.12 8.27
N ALA A 144 -21.15 -6.59 9.06
CA ALA A 144 -21.44 -5.61 10.11
C ALA A 144 -22.09 -4.33 9.58
N ALA A 145 -21.61 -3.78 8.45
CA ALA A 145 -22.20 -2.61 7.81
C ALA A 145 -23.66 -2.87 7.37
N ASP A 146 -23.91 -3.99 6.68
CA ASP A 146 -25.25 -4.38 6.25
C ASP A 146 -26.17 -4.59 7.45
N LYS A 147 -25.67 -5.22 8.53
CA LYS A 147 -26.43 -5.46 9.75
C LYS A 147 -26.83 -4.14 10.43
N GLN A 148 -25.92 -3.18 10.50
CA GLN A 148 -26.20 -1.87 11.08
C GLN A 148 -27.24 -1.11 10.26
N LEU A 149 -27.09 -1.09 8.92
CA LEU A 149 -28.07 -0.49 8.03
C LEU A 149 -29.42 -1.20 8.14
N TYR A 150 -29.45 -2.53 8.08
CA TYR A 150 -30.67 -3.34 8.22
C TYR A 150 -31.39 -3.03 9.54
N THR A 151 -30.65 -2.97 10.65
CA THR A 151 -31.20 -2.61 11.96
C THR A 151 -31.84 -1.22 11.92
N HIS A 152 -31.15 -0.25 11.32
CA HIS A 152 -31.68 1.10 11.18
C HIS A 152 -32.96 1.15 10.34
N LEU A 153 -33.03 0.40 9.24
CA LEU A 153 -34.23 0.32 8.40
C LEU A 153 -35.40 -0.34 9.14
N VAL A 154 -35.15 -1.41 9.89
CA VAL A 154 -36.16 -2.05 10.75
C VAL A 154 -36.65 -1.07 11.84
N ASP A 155 -35.76 -0.28 12.42
CA ASP A 155 -36.13 0.76 13.38
C ASP A 155 -37.04 1.82 12.75
N LEU A 156 -36.74 2.26 11.52
CA LEU A 156 -37.60 3.20 10.78
C LEU A 156 -38.99 2.62 10.49
N LEU A 157 -39.08 1.35 10.10
CA LEU A 157 -40.36 0.66 9.90
C LEU A 157 -41.19 0.62 11.18
N TYR A 158 -40.54 0.35 12.33
CA TYR A 158 -41.21 0.33 13.62
C TYR A 158 -41.67 1.73 14.05
N LEU A 159 -40.79 2.74 13.95
CA LEU A 159 -41.10 4.12 14.35
C LEU A 159 -42.18 4.75 13.45
N SER A 160 -42.23 4.36 12.18
CA SER A 160 -43.30 4.75 11.25
C SER A 160 -44.58 3.92 11.40
N SER A 161 -44.66 3.03 12.39
CA SER A 161 -45.82 2.16 12.66
C SER A 161 -46.20 1.22 11.51
N ARG A 162 -45.25 0.86 10.64
CA ARG A 162 -45.47 -0.11 9.54
C ARG A 162 -45.38 -1.56 10.00
N ILE A 163 -44.62 -1.81 11.06
CA ILE A 163 -44.47 -3.13 11.68
C ILE A 163 -44.75 -3.07 13.17
N LEU A 164 -45.18 -4.18 13.76
CA LEU A 164 -45.35 -4.28 15.21
C LEU A 164 -44.01 -4.54 15.89
N HIS A 165 -43.94 -4.29 17.21
CA HIS A 165 -42.74 -4.58 18.00
C HIS A 165 -42.31 -6.06 17.89
N ALA A 166 -43.26 -6.99 17.82
CA ALA A 166 -42.97 -8.42 17.66
C ALA A 166 -42.27 -8.71 16.32
N ASP A 167 -42.72 -8.10 15.23
CA ASP A 167 -42.14 -8.26 13.90
C ASP A 167 -40.73 -7.70 13.84
N LYS A 168 -40.50 -6.52 14.45
CA LYS A 168 -39.16 -5.95 14.63
C LYS A 168 -38.21 -6.94 15.29
N GLN A 169 -38.61 -7.55 16.42
CA GLN A 169 -37.77 -8.51 17.14
C GLN A 169 -37.48 -9.77 16.31
N THR A 170 -38.43 -10.20 15.49
CA THR A 170 -38.25 -11.32 14.56
C THR A 170 -37.25 -10.97 13.46
N LEU A 171 -37.44 -9.85 12.75
CA LEU A 171 -36.56 -9.40 11.67
C LEU A 171 -35.11 -9.24 12.16
N LEU A 172 -34.90 -8.61 13.32
CA LEU A 172 -33.56 -8.43 13.89
C LEU A 172 -32.88 -9.76 14.26
N ARG A 173 -33.65 -10.77 14.68
CA ARG A 173 -33.13 -12.10 15.01
C ARG A 173 -32.80 -12.92 13.76
N GLU A 174 -33.58 -12.73 12.70
CA GLU A 174 -33.39 -13.46 11.43
C GLU A 174 -32.17 -13.00 10.63
N PHE A 175 -31.65 -11.80 10.90
CA PHE A 175 -30.38 -11.36 10.34
C PHE A 175 -29.22 -12.16 10.99
N ASN A 176 -28.92 -13.30 10.36
CA ASN A 176 -27.93 -14.27 10.81
C ASN A 176 -27.07 -14.75 9.62
N PRO A 177 -25.95 -14.06 9.32
CA PRO A 177 -25.05 -14.48 8.25
C PRO A 177 -24.38 -15.83 8.52
N VAL A 178 -24.19 -16.21 9.80
CA VAL A 178 -23.52 -17.47 10.20
C VAL A 178 -24.27 -18.72 9.70
N GLY A 179 -25.59 -18.62 9.56
CA GLY A 179 -26.42 -19.72 9.05
C GLY A 179 -26.35 -19.91 7.53
N GLN A 180 -25.64 -19.06 6.79
CA GLN A 180 -25.55 -19.11 5.34
C GLN A 180 -24.37 -19.98 4.89
N SER A 181 -24.53 -20.72 3.79
CA SER A 181 -23.45 -21.56 3.25
C SER A 181 -22.20 -20.74 2.87
N SER A 182 -22.40 -19.54 2.34
CA SER A 182 -21.33 -18.61 1.95
C SER A 182 -20.48 -18.11 3.13
N TYR A 183 -20.96 -18.22 4.37
CA TYR A 183 -20.20 -17.85 5.56
C TYR A 183 -18.96 -18.72 5.71
N GLY A 184 -19.11 -20.04 5.58
CA GLY A 184 -18.00 -20.98 5.70
C GLY A 184 -16.94 -20.77 4.62
N ASP A 185 -17.38 -20.52 3.39
CA ASP A 185 -16.49 -20.27 2.26
C ASP A 185 -15.67 -18.99 2.46
N PHE A 186 -16.32 -17.89 2.89
CA PHE A 186 -15.60 -16.63 3.12
C PHE A 186 -14.71 -16.70 4.37
N GLN A 187 -15.15 -17.40 5.43
CA GLN A 187 -14.31 -17.65 6.60
C GLN A 187 -13.03 -18.40 6.22
N LEU A 188 -13.14 -19.43 5.37
CA LEU A 188 -12.01 -20.23 4.91
C LEU A 188 -11.05 -19.39 4.06
N THR A 189 -11.56 -18.76 3.00
CA THR A 189 -10.73 -17.98 2.06
C THR A 189 -10.12 -16.74 2.71
N GLY A 190 -10.86 -16.05 3.59
CA GLY A 190 -10.32 -14.93 4.36
C GLY A 190 -9.23 -15.35 5.35
N SER A 191 -9.40 -16.50 6.03
CA SER A 191 -8.34 -17.04 6.91
C SER A 191 -7.10 -17.48 6.13
N GLN A 192 -7.28 -18.04 4.93
CA GLN A 192 -6.17 -18.35 4.02
C GLN A 192 -5.44 -17.08 3.58
N LEU A 193 -6.17 -16.00 3.27
CA LEU A 193 -5.55 -14.71 2.93
C LEU A 193 -4.71 -14.16 4.08
N VAL A 194 -5.19 -14.25 5.33
CA VAL A 194 -4.40 -13.85 6.52
C VAL A 194 -3.08 -14.62 6.58
N ALA A 195 -3.12 -15.94 6.38
CA ALA A 195 -1.91 -16.75 6.38
C ALA A 195 -0.98 -16.40 5.21
N GLN A 196 -1.52 -16.11 4.02
CA GLN A 196 -0.74 -15.72 2.85
C GLN A 196 -0.07 -14.36 3.02
N LEU A 197 -0.76 -13.38 3.62
CA LEU A 197 -0.18 -12.08 3.95
C LEU A 197 1.03 -12.23 4.89
N ASP A 198 0.91 -13.05 5.92
CA ASP A 198 1.98 -13.31 6.88
C ASP A 198 3.18 -14.06 6.24
N LEU A 199 2.92 -14.99 5.31
CA LEU A 199 3.99 -15.59 4.50
C LEU A 199 4.64 -14.58 3.55
N TYR A 200 3.84 -13.67 2.99
CA TYR A 200 4.29 -12.64 2.06
C TYR A 200 5.21 -11.63 2.76
N GLU A 201 4.82 -11.16 3.94
CA GLU A 201 5.62 -10.26 4.78
C GLU A 201 6.95 -10.90 5.23
N ARG A 202 7.00 -12.24 5.29
CA ARG A 202 8.21 -13.02 5.54
C ARG A 202 9.02 -13.33 4.27
N GLY A 203 8.57 -12.88 3.10
CA GLY A 203 9.21 -13.11 1.80
C GLY A 203 9.12 -14.54 1.30
N LEU A 204 8.19 -15.35 1.83
CA LEU A 204 8.06 -16.78 1.54
C LEU A 204 7.11 -17.09 0.38
N VAL A 205 6.32 -16.11 -0.07
CA VAL A 205 5.42 -16.22 -1.24
C VAL A 205 5.58 -14.99 -2.13
N ALA A 206 5.27 -15.13 -3.41
CA ALA A 206 5.38 -14.07 -4.42
C ALA A 206 4.12 -13.20 -4.50
N ASP A 207 4.22 -12.03 -5.15
CA ASP A 207 3.11 -11.10 -5.36
C ASP A 207 1.91 -11.77 -6.04
N SER A 208 2.17 -12.59 -7.07
CA SER A 208 1.14 -13.35 -7.79
C SER A 208 0.35 -14.29 -6.86
N GLN A 209 1.01 -14.94 -5.91
CA GLN A 209 0.35 -15.83 -4.96
C GLN A 209 -0.52 -15.05 -3.96
N LEU A 210 -0.06 -13.86 -3.54
CA LEU A 210 -0.85 -12.95 -2.71
C LEU A 210 -2.07 -12.43 -3.48
N ALA A 211 -1.89 -12.07 -4.75
CA ALA A 211 -2.94 -11.59 -5.65
C ALA A 211 -4.02 -12.65 -5.88
N ASP A 212 -3.62 -13.89 -6.13
CA ASP A 212 -4.55 -15.03 -6.32
C ASP A 212 -5.35 -15.29 -5.04
N ALA A 213 -4.69 -15.26 -3.87
CA ALA A 213 -5.36 -15.43 -2.58
C ALA A 213 -6.35 -14.29 -2.30
N LEU A 214 -5.96 -13.05 -2.62
CA LEU A 214 -6.83 -11.88 -2.48
C LEU A 214 -8.06 -12.02 -3.39
N ALA A 215 -7.86 -12.32 -4.68
CA ALA A 215 -8.95 -12.48 -5.64
C ALA A 215 -9.95 -13.57 -5.21
N LEU A 216 -9.47 -14.69 -4.66
CA LEU A 216 -10.31 -15.75 -4.13
C LEU A 216 -11.14 -15.28 -2.92
N ALA A 217 -10.51 -14.58 -1.97
CA ALA A 217 -11.20 -14.04 -0.81
C ALA A 217 -12.26 -13.00 -1.20
N GLU A 218 -11.97 -12.15 -2.19
CA GLU A 218 -12.91 -11.15 -2.69
C GLU A 218 -14.08 -11.76 -3.45
N ALA A 219 -13.86 -12.79 -4.27
CA ALA A 219 -14.94 -13.52 -4.93
C ALA A 219 -15.88 -14.20 -3.90
N SER A 220 -15.28 -14.75 -2.84
CA SER A 220 -16.05 -15.34 -1.74
C SER A 220 -16.80 -14.28 -0.94
N LEU A 221 -16.19 -13.12 -0.66
CA LEU A 221 -16.85 -11.97 -0.03
C LEU A 221 -18.03 -11.47 -0.87
N ALA A 222 -17.86 -11.33 -2.19
CA ALA A 222 -18.93 -10.90 -3.08
C ALA A 222 -20.14 -11.84 -2.96
N THR A 223 -19.89 -13.16 -2.96
CA THR A 223 -20.94 -14.18 -2.76
C THR A 223 -21.57 -14.09 -1.37
N HIS A 224 -20.76 -13.93 -0.31
CA HIS A 224 -21.24 -13.80 1.06
C HIS A 224 -22.12 -12.54 1.24
N SER A 225 -21.74 -11.44 0.60
CA SER A 225 -22.43 -10.15 0.67
C SER A 225 -23.84 -10.16 0.07
N LEU A 226 -24.16 -11.13 -0.81
CA LEU A 226 -25.49 -11.23 -1.40
C LEU A 226 -26.58 -11.45 -0.34
N TYR A 227 -26.26 -12.12 0.77
CA TYR A 227 -27.20 -12.29 1.87
C TYR A 227 -27.62 -10.94 2.46
N GLY A 228 -26.66 -10.07 2.77
CA GLY A 228 -26.93 -8.73 3.30
C GLY A 228 -27.74 -7.89 2.31
N GLN A 229 -27.37 -7.93 1.03
CA GLN A 229 -28.09 -7.24 -0.04
C GLN A 229 -29.55 -7.71 -0.13
N GLN A 230 -29.81 -9.02 -0.12
CA GLN A 230 -31.16 -9.57 -0.16
C GLN A 230 -32.00 -9.15 1.04
N ARG A 231 -31.40 -9.13 2.24
CA ARG A 231 -32.09 -8.68 3.46
C ARG A 231 -32.45 -7.21 3.41
N LEU A 232 -31.56 -6.37 2.90
CA LEU A 232 -31.83 -4.94 2.71
C LEU A 232 -32.92 -4.71 1.65
N ALA A 233 -32.80 -5.37 0.49
CA ALA A 233 -33.77 -5.27 -0.60
C ALA A 233 -35.18 -5.72 -0.18
N ALA A 234 -35.29 -6.70 0.73
CA ALA A 234 -36.57 -7.15 1.25
C ALA A 234 -37.32 -6.10 2.09
N LEU A 235 -36.62 -5.08 2.61
CA LEU A 235 -37.24 -3.97 3.35
C LEU A 235 -37.62 -2.78 2.45
N GLU A 236 -37.05 -2.68 1.24
CA GLU A 236 -37.24 -1.52 0.36
C GLU A 236 -38.70 -1.22 -0.01
N PRO A 237 -39.56 -2.21 -0.35
CA PRO A 237 -40.95 -1.92 -0.72
C PRO A 237 -41.73 -1.19 0.39
N GLU A 238 -41.37 -1.44 1.65
CA GLU A 238 -42.00 -0.84 2.82
C GLU A 238 -41.42 0.55 3.16
N LEU A 239 -40.37 1.00 2.48
CA LEU A 239 -39.66 2.25 2.76
C LEU A 239 -39.56 3.19 1.55
N VAL A 240 -40.20 2.85 0.43
CA VAL A 240 -40.08 3.56 -0.86
C VAL A 240 -40.48 5.05 -0.80
N ASP A 241 -41.35 5.42 0.14
CA ASP A 241 -41.79 6.80 0.36
C ASP A 241 -40.95 7.57 1.40
N VAL A 242 -40.01 6.88 2.07
CA VAL A 242 -39.16 7.42 3.13
C VAL A 242 -37.71 7.54 2.69
N LEU A 243 -37.23 6.60 1.88
CA LEU A 243 -35.82 6.51 1.46
C LEU A 243 -35.70 6.29 -0.05
N PRO A 244 -34.62 6.79 -0.68
CA PRO A 244 -34.28 6.39 -2.04
C PRO A 244 -33.96 4.89 -2.09
N SER A 245 -34.11 4.27 -3.26
CA SER A 245 -33.80 2.84 -3.41
C SER A 245 -32.33 2.56 -3.10
N LEU A 246 -32.12 1.46 -2.38
CA LEU A 246 -30.81 0.94 -1.98
C LEU A 246 -30.40 -0.27 -2.82
N SER A 247 -31.17 -0.56 -3.88
CA SER A 247 -30.97 -1.73 -4.71
C SER A 247 -29.65 -1.57 -5.46
N GLY A 248 -28.73 -2.51 -5.28
CA GLY A 248 -27.39 -2.45 -5.86
C GLY A 248 -26.29 -2.60 -4.81
N GLY A 249 -25.07 -2.19 -5.17
CA GLY A 249 -23.89 -2.25 -4.33
C GLY A 249 -23.36 -3.67 -4.05
N SER A 250 -22.05 -3.81 -4.08
CA SER A 250 -21.30 -4.99 -3.63
C SER A 250 -20.10 -4.51 -2.82
N PHE A 251 -19.64 -5.28 -1.82
CA PHE A 251 -18.42 -4.88 -1.12
C PHE A 251 -17.24 -4.80 -2.09
N GLY A 252 -16.73 -3.59 -2.26
CA GLY A 252 -15.53 -3.28 -3.02
C GLY A 252 -14.52 -2.57 -2.13
N TYR A 253 -13.25 -2.71 -2.47
CA TYR A 253 -12.18 -1.96 -1.80
C TYR A 253 -12.14 -0.52 -2.32
N GLU A 254 -12.29 0.43 -1.40
CA GLU A 254 -12.10 1.85 -1.69
C GLU A 254 -10.66 2.25 -1.38
N ALA A 255 -9.86 2.47 -2.43
CA ALA A 255 -8.45 2.78 -2.30
C ALA A 255 -8.19 4.10 -1.54
N ALA A 256 -9.00 5.14 -1.79
CA ALA A 256 -8.81 6.44 -1.14
C ALA A 256 -9.11 6.39 0.37
N ALA A 257 -10.04 5.53 0.77
CA ALA A 257 -10.48 5.39 2.16
C ALA A 257 -9.84 4.19 2.89
N GLY A 258 -9.12 3.33 2.16
CA GLY A 258 -8.37 2.20 2.69
C GLY A 258 -9.22 1.10 3.33
N HIS A 259 -10.47 0.94 2.90
CA HIS A 259 -11.42 0.01 3.51
C HIS A 259 -12.46 -0.53 2.51
N TYR A 260 -13.11 -1.63 2.87
CA TYR A 260 -14.22 -2.20 2.09
C TYR A 260 -15.55 -1.54 2.44
N SER A 261 -16.30 -1.13 1.42
CA SER A 261 -17.67 -0.61 1.53
C SER A 261 -18.55 -1.19 0.43
N ARG A 262 -19.86 -1.27 0.68
CA ARG A 262 -20.85 -1.71 -0.31
C ARG A 262 -21.23 -0.60 -1.29
N TYR A 263 -21.31 0.63 -0.79
CA TYR A 263 -21.94 1.75 -1.49
C TYR A 263 -20.92 2.79 -1.95
N GLN A 264 -19.78 2.87 -1.26
CA GLN A 264 -18.67 3.70 -1.70
C GLN A 264 -18.13 3.14 -3.03
N SER A 265 -17.78 4.03 -3.97
CA SER A 265 -17.37 3.70 -5.35
C SER A 265 -18.45 3.20 -6.31
N ASP A 266 -19.70 3.01 -5.88
CA ASP A 266 -20.81 2.74 -6.81
C ASP A 266 -21.50 4.05 -7.21
N HIS A 267 -21.33 4.43 -8.48
CA HIS A 267 -21.83 5.70 -9.06
C HIS A 267 -23.34 5.92 -8.93
N GLN A 268 -24.12 4.89 -8.59
CA GLN A 268 -25.51 5.04 -8.23
C GLN A 268 -25.69 5.86 -6.93
N PHE A 269 -24.75 5.77 -5.98
CA PHE A 269 -24.88 6.36 -4.64
C PHE A 269 -24.07 7.65 -4.46
N GLY A 270 -23.17 7.96 -5.39
CA GLY A 270 -22.28 9.12 -5.28
C GLY A 270 -21.29 9.24 -6.41
N GLN A 271 -20.28 10.09 -6.20
CA GLN A 271 -19.25 10.38 -7.19
C GLN A 271 -17.90 10.55 -6.52
N THR A 272 -16.85 10.12 -7.21
CA THR A 272 -15.46 10.40 -6.83
C THR A 272 -15.00 11.69 -7.51
N SER A 273 -14.52 12.66 -6.75
CA SER A 273 -13.93 13.88 -7.30
C SER A 273 -12.57 13.61 -7.94
N ALA A 274 -12.06 14.58 -8.71
CA ALA A 274 -10.79 14.47 -9.42
C ALA A 274 -9.56 14.27 -8.50
N ASP A 275 -9.69 14.61 -7.21
CA ASP A 275 -8.68 14.37 -6.18
C ASP A 275 -8.79 12.98 -5.51
N GLY A 276 -9.70 12.13 -5.98
CA GLY A 276 -9.92 10.78 -5.46
C GLY A 276 -10.88 10.71 -4.27
N THR A 277 -11.47 11.83 -3.83
CA THR A 277 -12.38 11.83 -2.67
C THR A 277 -13.78 11.36 -3.08
N TRP A 278 -14.30 10.33 -2.40
CA TRP A 278 -15.70 9.93 -2.56
C TRP A 278 -16.67 10.90 -1.88
N THR A 279 -17.77 11.23 -2.56
CA THR A 279 -18.89 11.98 -1.99
C THR A 279 -20.21 11.32 -2.35
N TYR A 280 -21.00 10.95 -1.34
CA TYR A 280 -22.38 10.49 -1.53
C TYR A 280 -23.27 11.61 -2.07
N SER A 281 -24.19 11.27 -2.98
CA SER A 281 -25.26 12.17 -3.42
C SER A 281 -26.11 12.59 -2.20
N PRO A 282 -26.73 13.78 -2.20
CA PRO A 282 -27.43 14.33 -1.04
C PRO A 282 -28.42 13.37 -0.35
N GLU A 283 -29.18 12.63 -1.13
CA GLU A 283 -30.19 11.64 -0.71
C GLU A 283 -29.58 10.37 -0.09
N TYR A 284 -28.33 10.05 -0.39
CA TYR A 284 -27.60 8.88 0.10
C TYR A 284 -26.55 9.22 1.18
N ARG A 285 -26.43 10.49 1.58
CA ARG A 285 -25.46 10.93 2.60
C ARG A 285 -25.53 10.14 3.91
N PHE A 286 -26.70 9.63 4.23
CA PHE A 286 -26.90 8.84 5.43
C PHE A 286 -26.16 7.49 5.39
N LEU A 287 -25.72 7.01 4.22
CA LEU A 287 -25.00 5.73 4.11
C LEU A 287 -23.59 5.80 4.70
N ALA A 288 -22.97 6.99 4.73
CA ALA A 288 -21.63 7.20 5.29
C ALA A 288 -21.47 6.76 6.76
N ARG A 289 -22.57 6.68 7.52
CA ARG A 289 -22.55 6.24 8.93
C ARG A 289 -22.46 4.73 9.11
N PHE A 290 -22.60 3.96 8.03
CA PHE A 290 -22.56 2.49 8.04
C PHE A 290 -21.32 1.93 7.36
N ASP A 291 -20.45 2.78 6.80
CA ASP A 291 -19.18 2.36 6.24
C ASP A 291 -18.28 1.77 7.33
N LEU A 292 -17.52 0.73 6.97
CA LEU A 292 -16.63 0.01 7.87
C LEU A 292 -15.35 0.82 8.13
N ASN A 293 -15.47 2.02 8.71
CA ASN A 293 -14.31 2.79 9.14
C ASN A 293 -13.63 2.08 10.32
N SER A 294 -12.32 1.82 10.18
CA SER A 294 -11.50 1.13 11.18
C SER A 294 -11.34 1.87 12.52
N ASP A 295 -11.96 3.04 12.67
CA ASP A 295 -11.93 3.89 13.87
C ASP A 295 -13.15 3.76 14.80
N THR A 296 -14.05 2.80 14.59
CA THR A 296 -15.12 2.51 15.59
C THR A 296 -14.59 1.71 16.78
N SER A 297 -13.56 2.24 17.45
CA SER A 297 -13.39 2.13 18.91
C SER A 297 -14.15 3.24 19.66
N GLY A 298 -14.91 4.06 18.94
CA GLY A 298 -15.86 5.01 19.49
C GLY A 298 -17.18 4.33 19.83
N SER A 299 -17.43 4.21 21.13
CA SER A 299 -18.73 4.00 21.75
C SER A 299 -19.92 4.51 20.92
N CYS A 300 -20.82 3.60 20.53
CA CYS A 300 -22.24 3.97 20.44
C CYS A 300 -22.68 4.34 21.86
N SER A 301 -22.53 5.61 22.26
CA SER A 301 -23.30 6.13 23.37
C SER A 301 -24.73 6.24 22.89
N ILE A 302 -25.59 5.39 23.44
CA ILE A 302 -27.04 5.54 23.44
C ILE A 302 -27.34 6.87 24.16
N GLN A 303 -27.28 7.99 23.43
CA GLN A 303 -27.69 9.30 23.98
C GLN A 303 -28.07 10.36 22.93
N GLU A 304 -27.99 10.08 21.62
CA GLU A 304 -28.45 11.02 20.58
C GLU A 304 -29.63 10.50 19.75
N VAL A 305 -30.55 9.79 20.42
CA VAL A 305 -31.93 9.67 19.94
C VAL A 305 -32.85 9.90 21.15
N LEU A 306 -33.05 11.18 21.47
CA LEU A 306 -34.31 11.67 22.01
C LEU A 306 -35.12 12.22 20.83
#